data_AF-A0A7C0ZKZ5-F1
#
_entry.id   AF-A0A7C0ZKZ5-F1
#
_cell.length_a   1.000
_cell.length_b   1.000
_cell.length_c   1.000
_cell.angle_alpha   90.00
_cell.angle_beta   90.00
_cell.angle_gamma   90.00
#
_symmetry.space_group_name_H-M   'P 1'
#
loop_
_entity.id
_entity.type
_entity.pdbx_description
1 polymer ?
#
loop_
_entity_poly.entity_id
_entity_poly.type
_entity_poly.pdbx_seq_one_letter_code
_entity_poly.pdbx_strand_id
1 'polypeptide(L)'
;MKHGCIIYVVGGEPLHDGEMKQLIHYTCLEATECLVCGSKPLPDIFQAYRILQQRQVVDIACISVRYDTEAGNYAFLERAMSLDGFADLSALCSPEEMAC
;
A
#
# COMPACT_ATOMS: atom_id res chain seq x y z
N MET A 1 -12.11 -7.06 -15.07
CA MET A 1 -11.53 -5.84 -14.48
C MET A 1 -10.28 -6.23 -13.73
N LYS A 2 -9.20 -5.47 -13.85
CA LYS A 2 -7.96 -5.74 -13.12
C LYS A 2 -8.01 -5.02 -11.78
N HIS A 3 -7.80 -5.77 -10.71
CA HIS A 3 -7.76 -5.28 -9.33
C HIS A 3 -6.29 -5.20 -8.90
N GLY A 4 -5.96 -4.19 -8.12
CA GLY A 4 -4.62 -3.98 -7.59
C GLY A 4 -4.67 -3.50 -6.16
N CYS A 5 -3.53 -3.59 -5.50
CA CYS A 5 -3.39 -3.10 -4.15
C CYS A 5 -2.08 -2.33 -3.97
N ILE A 6 -2.11 -1.34 -3.10
CA ILE A 6 -0.91 -0.66 -2.63
C ILE A 6 -0.83 -0.96 -1.15
N ILE A 7 0.20 -1.69 -0.72
CA ILE A 7 0.44 -1.98 0.69
C ILE A 7 1.42 -0.93 1.20
N TYR A 8 1.01 -0.12 2.17
CA TYR A 8 1.87 0.87 2.77
C TYR A 8 2.20 0.51 4.22
N VAL A 9 3.49 0.51 4.53
CA VAL A 9 3.98 0.18 5.87
C VAL A 9 4.00 1.44 6.74
N VAL A 10 3.16 1.44 7.78
CA VAL A 10 3.06 2.51 8.77
C VAL A 10 4.09 2.32 9.86
N GLY A 11 5.10 3.18 9.84
CA GLY A 11 6.16 3.21 10.84
C GLY A 11 7.46 3.71 10.23
N GLY A 12 8.53 3.71 11.03
CA GLY A 12 9.90 3.97 10.57
C GLY A 12 10.75 2.70 10.53
N GLU A 13 10.14 1.53 10.70
CA GLU A 13 10.83 0.25 10.74
C GLU A 13 11.23 -0.21 9.34
N PRO A 14 12.32 -0.99 9.20
CA PRO A 14 12.72 -1.56 7.93
C PRO A 14 11.65 -2.50 7.37
N LEU A 15 11.63 -2.66 6.05
CA LEU A 15 10.73 -3.61 5.42
C LEU A 15 11.22 -5.04 5.65
N HIS A 16 10.34 -5.88 6.17
CA HIS A 16 10.59 -7.27 6.47
C HIS A 16 10.04 -8.14 5.32
N ASP A 17 10.87 -8.38 4.30
CA ASP A 17 10.44 -9.03 3.04
C ASP A 17 9.80 -10.41 3.23
N GLY A 18 10.28 -11.19 4.20
CA GLY A 18 9.76 -12.54 4.47
C GLY A 18 8.33 -12.48 5.01
N GLU A 19 8.11 -11.61 5.98
CA GLU A 19 6.87 -11.39 6.69
C GLU A 19 5.85 -10.68 5.80
N MET A 20 6.30 -9.79 4.91
CA MET A 20 5.46 -9.17 3.88
C MET A 20 4.95 -10.20 2.86
N LYS A 21 5.81 -11.12 2.41
CA LYS A 21 5.39 -12.23 1.54
C LYS A 21 4.37 -13.13 2.23
N GLN A 22 4.57 -13.44 3.50
CA GLN A 22 3.60 -14.19 4.29
C GLN A 22 2.27 -13.46 4.38
N LEU A 23 2.26 -12.16 4.65
CA LEU A 23 1.04 -11.36 4.66
C LEU A 23 0.28 -11.46 3.33
N ILE A 24 0.96 -11.23 2.20
CA ILE A 24 0.37 -11.29 0.85
C ILE A 24 -0.22 -12.67 0.58
N HIS A 25 0.49 -13.73 0.98
CA HIS A 25 0.05 -15.11 0.83
C HIS A 25 -1.20 -15.42 1.69
N TYR A 26 -1.15 -15.13 2.99
CA TYR A 26 -2.24 -15.42 3.93
C TYR A 26 -3.53 -14.62 3.64
N THR A 27 -3.40 -13.49 2.96
CA THR A 27 -4.54 -12.62 2.61
C THR A 27 -5.02 -12.79 1.19
N CYS A 28 -4.47 -13.78 0.46
CA CYS A 28 -4.82 -14.09 -0.92
C CYS A 28 -4.61 -12.91 -1.90
N LEU A 29 -3.69 -12.00 -1.58
CA LEU A 29 -3.34 -10.85 -2.42
C LEU A 29 -2.47 -11.24 -3.63
N GLU A 30 -2.03 -12.49 -3.73
CA GLU A 30 -1.23 -13.01 -4.86
C GLU A 30 -1.95 -12.92 -6.22
N ALA A 31 -3.28 -12.97 -6.23
CA ALA A 31 -4.09 -12.80 -7.44
C ALA A 31 -4.29 -11.33 -7.84
N THR A 32 -3.79 -10.40 -7.03
CA THR A 32 -3.97 -8.95 -7.16
C THR A 32 -2.64 -8.30 -7.52
N GLU A 33 -2.64 -7.31 -8.42
CA GLU A 33 -1.40 -6.56 -8.70
C GLU A 33 -1.05 -5.68 -7.50
N CYS A 34 -0.13 -6.16 -6.65
CA CYS A 34 0.24 -5.47 -5.43
C CYS A 34 1.60 -4.78 -5.52
N LEU A 35 1.65 -3.53 -5.08
CA LEU A 35 2.87 -2.76 -4.90
C LEU A 35 3.06 -2.45 -3.42
N VAL A 36 4.26 -2.70 -2.92
CA VAL A 36 4.62 -2.41 -1.54
C VAL A 36 5.37 -1.09 -1.50
N CYS A 37 4.83 -0.15 -0.74
CA CYS A 37 5.43 1.15 -0.46
C CYS A 37 5.95 1.13 0.98
N GLY A 38 7.16 1.64 1.18
CA GLY A 38 7.80 1.67 2.49
C GLY A 38 7.18 2.69 3.46
N SER A 39 7.95 3.00 4.49
CA SER A 39 7.72 4.11 5.42
C SER A 39 7.55 5.42 4.66
N LYS A 40 6.80 6.37 5.25
CA LYS A 40 6.72 7.75 4.75
C LYS A 40 8.12 8.30 4.37
N PRO A 41 8.20 9.10 3.29
CA PRO A 41 7.10 9.86 2.70
C PRO A 41 6.32 9.13 1.59
N LEU A 42 5.11 9.63 1.31
CA LEU A 42 4.10 9.08 0.37
C LEU A 42 4.34 9.22 -1.16
N PRO A 43 5.43 9.81 -1.71
CA PRO A 43 5.67 9.80 -3.16
C PRO A 43 5.62 8.39 -3.77
N ASP A 44 6.05 7.39 -3.01
CA ASP A 44 6.03 5.99 -3.43
C ASP A 44 4.61 5.45 -3.63
N ILE A 45 3.62 5.92 -2.87
CA ILE A 45 2.21 5.52 -3.02
C ILE A 45 1.62 6.15 -4.27
N PHE A 46 1.91 7.43 -4.54
CA PHE A 46 1.48 8.08 -5.77
C PHE A 46 2.14 7.43 -7.00
N GLN A 47 3.44 7.12 -6.92
CA GLN A 47 4.14 6.41 -7.97
C GLN A 47 3.56 5.00 -8.18
N ALA A 48 3.30 4.26 -7.11
CA ALA A 48 2.67 2.95 -7.17
C ALA A 48 1.28 3.01 -7.82
N TYR A 49 0.45 3.98 -7.43
CA TYR A 49 -0.85 4.21 -8.04
C TYR A 49 -0.73 4.48 -9.55
N ARG A 50 0.20 5.35 -9.96
CA ARG A 50 0.45 5.62 -11.39
C ARG A 50 0.92 4.39 -12.15
N ILE A 51 1.78 3.57 -11.55
CA ILE A 51 2.24 2.30 -12.15
C ILE A 51 1.04 1.37 -12.36
N LEU A 52 0.17 1.21 -11.36
CA LEU A 52 -1.03 0.37 -11.47
C LEU A 52 -1.99 0.89 -12.55
N GLN A 53 -2.22 2.20 -12.62
CA GLN A 53 -3.02 2.81 -13.68
C GLN A 53 -2.44 2.55 -15.08
N GLN A 54 -1.12 2.67 -15.26
CA GLN A 54 -0.45 2.35 -16.53
C GLN A 54 -0.63 0.88 -16.93
N ARG A 55 -0.78 -0.02 -15.96
CA ARG A 55 -1.05 -1.44 -16.16
C ARG A 55 -2.54 -1.77 -16.36
N GLN A 56 -3.38 -0.72 -16.46
CA GLN A 56 -4.83 -0.80 -16.64
C GLN A 56 -5.55 -1.44 -15.44
N VAL A 57 -4.97 -1.29 -14.24
CA VAL A 57 -5.66 -1.58 -12.99
C VAL A 57 -6.61 -0.43 -12.70
N VAL A 58 -7.89 -0.76 -12.49
CA VAL A 58 -8.98 0.23 -12.37
C VAL A 58 -9.62 0.24 -10.99
N ASP A 59 -9.42 -0.81 -10.21
CA ASP A 59 -9.85 -0.92 -8.82
C ASP A 59 -8.59 -1.13 -7.96
N ILE A 60 -8.21 -0.09 -7.22
CA ILE A 60 -6.95 -0.05 -6.47
C ILE A 60 -7.27 0.15 -4.98
N ALA A 61 -7.00 -0.85 -4.16
CA ALA A 61 -7.11 -0.73 -2.72
C ALA A 61 -5.78 -0.25 -2.10
N CYS A 62 -5.83 0.75 -1.22
CA CYS A 62 -4.70 1.17 -0.40
C CYS A 62 -4.82 0.53 0.98
N ILE A 63 -3.85 -0.30 1.34
CA ILE A 63 -3.86 -1.16 2.52
C ILE A 63 -2.77 -0.70 3.48
N SER A 64 -3.19 -0.36 4.70
CA SER A 64 -2.31 0.07 5.77
C SER A 64 -1.88 -1.11 6.61
N VAL A 65 -0.57 -1.26 6.80
CA VAL A 65 -0.02 -2.33 7.65
C VAL A 65 1.02 -1.77 8.60
N ARG A 66 1.16 -2.39 9.77
CA ARG A 66 2.25 -2.10 10.72
C ARG A 66 2.93 -3.41 11.07
N TYR A 67 4.25 -3.38 11.21
CA TYR A 67 4.98 -4.51 11.75
C TYR A 67 4.74 -4.58 13.26
N ASP A 68 4.21 -5.69 13.72
CA ASP A 68 4.08 -6.02 15.13
C ASP A 68 5.36 -6.76 15.55
N THR A 69 6.21 -6.06 16.29
CA THR A 69 7.50 -6.61 16.77
C THR A 69 7.31 -7.68 17.84
N GLU A 70 6.20 -7.68 18.57
CA GLU A 70 5.90 -8.69 19.58
C GLU A 70 5.38 -9.98 18.94
N ALA A 71 4.53 -9.86 17.92
CA ALA A 71 3.99 -10.98 17.16
C ALA A 71 4.92 -11.48 16.04
N GLY A 72 5.88 -10.67 15.61
CA GLY A 72 6.80 -10.98 14.52
C GLY A 72 6.13 -11.03 13.15
N ASN A 73 5.08 -10.23 12.93
CA ASN A 73 4.31 -10.24 11.68
C ASN A 73 3.71 -8.86 11.35
N TYR A 74 3.16 -8.71 10.14
CA TYR A 74 2.42 -7.50 9.77
C TYR A 74 0.95 -7.61 10.19
N ALA A 75 0.45 -6.57 10.84
CA ALA A 75 -0.97 -6.41 11.18
C ALA A 75 -1.60 -5.31 10.31
N PHE A 76 -2.83 -5.54 9.87
CA PHE A 76 -3.62 -4.52 9.19
C PHE A 76 -4.03 -3.43 10.17
N LEU A 77 -3.88 -2.17 9.76
CA LEU A 77 -4.48 -1.06 10.47
C LEU A 77 -5.88 -0.82 9.88
N GLU A 78 -6.87 -0.55 10.72
CA GLU A 78 -8.29 -0.64 10.37
C GLU A 78 -8.72 0.32 9.24
N ARG A 79 -8.60 -0.18 8.01
CA ARG A 79 -9.40 0.03 6.79
C ARG A 79 -8.51 0.14 5.56
N ALA A 80 -8.64 -0.84 4.67
CA ALA A 80 -8.27 -0.64 3.29
C ALA A 80 -9.16 0.45 2.70
N MET A 81 -8.57 1.47 2.10
CA MET A 81 -9.28 2.55 1.42
C MET A 81 -9.29 2.25 -0.07
N SER A 82 -10.46 2.27 -0.72
CA SER A 82 -10.51 2.25 -2.19
C SER A 82 -9.95 3.58 -2.71
N LEU A 83 -9.05 3.52 -3.67
CA LEU A 83 -8.55 4.68 -4.39
C LEU A 83 -9.22 4.72 -5.75
N ASP A 84 -10.21 5.60 -5.89
CA ASP A 84 -10.94 5.79 -7.15
C ASP A 84 -10.33 6.97 -7.94
N GLY A 85 -9.45 7.76 -7.32
CA GLY A 85 -8.77 8.87 -7.98
C GLY A 85 -7.75 9.61 -7.13
N PHE A 86 -7.22 10.69 -7.72
CA PHE A 86 -6.24 11.58 -7.07
C PHE A 86 -6.78 12.24 -5.78
N ALA A 87 -8.09 12.45 -5.70
CA ALA A 87 -8.73 13.03 -4.52
C ALA A 87 -8.57 12.13 -3.28
N ASP A 88 -8.69 10.81 -3.43
CA ASP A 88 -8.54 9.86 -2.31
C ASP A 88 -7.09 9.76 -1.83
N LEU A 89 -6.13 9.87 -2.76
CA LEU A 89 -4.71 9.97 -2.43
C LEU A 89 -4.37 11.26 -1.67
N SER A 90 -5.02 12.37 -2.00
CA SER A 90 -4.83 13.63 -1.26
C SER A 90 -5.38 13.60 0.16
N ALA A 91 -6.24 12.63 0.52
CA ALA A 91 -6.63 12.39 1.90
C ALA A 91 -5.54 11.65 2.70
N LEU A 92 -4.59 11.01 2.02
CA LEU A 92 -3.49 10.27 2.63
C LEU A 92 -2.20 11.10 2.75
N CYS A 93 -2.11 12.21 2.01
CA CYS A 93 -0.90 13.04 1.88
C CYS A 93 -1.17 14.51 2.22
N SER A 94 -0.19 15.19 2.82
CA SER A 94 -0.18 16.66 2.81
C SER A 94 0.15 17.17 1.39
N PRO A 95 -0.29 18.39 1.02
CA PRO A 95 0.05 18.98 -0.28
C PRO A 95 1.56 19.07 -0.54
N GLU A 96 2.35 19.20 0.52
CA GLU A 96 3.81 19.24 0.49
C GLU A 96 4.41 17.87 0.15
N GLU A 97 3.81 16.78 0.61
CA GLU A 97 4.20 15.39 0.29
C GLU A 97 3.86 14.99 -1.17
N MET A 98 2.91 15.70 -1.81
CA MET A 98 2.45 15.44 -3.18
C MET A 98 3.18 16.23 -4.26
N ALA A 99 3.97 17.25 -3.88
CA ALA A 99 4.63 18.18 -4.80
C ALA A 99 6.02 17.71 -5.28
N CYS A 100 6.45 16.50 -4.91
CA CYS A 100 7.72 15.88 -5.31
C CYS A 100 7.64 15.15 -6.64
#